data_AF-A0A848D453-F1
#
_entry.id   AF-A0A848D453-F1
#
_cell.length_a   1.000
_cell.length_b   1.000
_cell.length_c   1.000
_cell.angle_alpha   90.00
_cell.angle_beta   90.00
_cell.angle_gamma   90.00
#
_symmetry.space_group_name_H-M   'P 1'
#
loop_
_entity.id
_entity.type
_entity.pdbx_description
1 polymer ?
#
loop_
_entity_poly.entity_id
_entity_poly.type
_entity_poly.pdbx_seq_one_letter_code
_entity_poly.pdbx_strand_id
1 'polypeptide(L)'
;MCGDPIIADAAEAGYSISILMHDMESWEGGSYLAESISEFLKHLQYIGIFIEQNGTSIRKRDIENLVKTISEKDSYTDGDSWELLLQPLFTIAKQYEDEMKAKIAHMLEQGLKMSVISERVNMPTKEVYEYMKVLKRQGEKRWT
;
A
#
# COMPACT_ATOMS: atom_id res chain seq x y z
N MET A 1 4.11 -6.24 -33.18
CA MET A 1 3.42 -7.51 -33.51
C MET A 1 4.08 -8.57 -32.65
N CYS A 2 3.36 -9.18 -31.70
CA CYS A 2 3.87 -10.29 -30.92
C CYS A 2 3.59 -11.55 -31.74
N GLY A 3 4.64 -12.26 -32.18
CA GLY A 3 4.52 -13.49 -32.96
C GLY A 3 4.18 -14.68 -32.07
N ASP A 4 3.45 -15.64 -32.61
CA ASP A 4 3.05 -16.84 -31.89
C ASP A 4 4.28 -17.65 -31.43
N PRO A 5 4.29 -18.22 -30.20
CA PRO A 5 5.41 -19.00 -29.73
C PRO A 5 5.56 -20.30 -30.54
N ILE A 6 6.77 -20.55 -31.03
CA ILE A 6 7.12 -21.81 -31.71
C ILE A 6 7.45 -22.84 -30.62
N ILE A 7 6.62 -23.88 -30.52
CA ILE A 7 6.92 -25.06 -29.68
C ILE A 7 7.62 -26.08 -30.57
N ALA A 8 8.92 -26.28 -30.35
CA ALA A 8 9.70 -27.32 -31.01
C ALA A 8 9.77 -28.58 -30.14
N ASP A 9 9.52 -29.74 -30.72
CA ASP A 9 9.61 -31.04 -30.05
C ASP A 9 11.08 -31.42 -29.84
N ALA A 10 11.50 -31.58 -28.59
CA ALA A 10 12.91 -31.75 -28.19
C ALA A 10 13.44 -33.18 -28.39
N ALA A 11 12.69 -34.06 -29.05
CA ALA A 11 13.04 -35.47 -29.21
C ALA A 11 13.94 -35.77 -30.44
N GLU A 12 14.05 -34.86 -31.42
CA GLU A 12 14.91 -35.10 -32.58
C GLU A 12 16.38 -34.69 -32.32
N ALA A 13 17.25 -35.70 -32.30
CA ALA A 13 18.69 -35.53 -32.19
C ALA A 13 19.23 -34.77 -33.41
N GLY A 14 19.51 -33.48 -33.25
CA GLY A 14 20.15 -32.68 -34.29
C GLY A 14 19.96 -31.17 -34.17
N TYR A 15 18.95 -30.71 -33.43
CA TYR A 15 18.74 -29.28 -33.23
C TYR A 15 19.49 -28.80 -31.98
N SER A 16 20.53 -28.00 -32.20
CA SER A 16 21.26 -27.34 -31.12
C SER A 16 20.32 -26.38 -30.40
N ILE A 17 20.16 -26.56 -29.08
CA ILE A 17 19.38 -25.69 -28.19
C ILE A 17 19.74 -24.20 -28.39
N SER A 18 20.94 -23.92 -28.90
CA SER A 18 21.42 -22.58 -29.26
C SER A 18 20.53 -21.82 -30.26
N ILE A 19 19.72 -22.48 -31.08
CA ILE A 19 18.85 -21.78 -32.05
C ILE A 19 17.60 -21.19 -31.38
N LEU A 20 17.06 -21.85 -30.33
CA LEU A 20 16.00 -21.27 -29.49
C LEU A 20 16.47 -20.03 -28.70
N MET A 21 17.79 -19.89 -28.53
CA MET A 21 18.39 -18.78 -27.79
C MET A 21 18.70 -17.56 -28.66
N HIS A 22 18.61 -17.67 -29.99
CA HIS A 22 19.11 -16.63 -30.89
C HIS A 22 18.16 -15.43 -31.06
N ASP A 23 16.88 -15.59 -30.67
CA ASP A 23 15.88 -14.51 -30.54
C ASP A 23 15.74 -14.00 -29.09
N MET A 24 16.51 -14.55 -28.15
CA MET A 24 16.70 -13.98 -26.82
C MET A 24 17.95 -13.10 -26.86
N GLU A 25 17.78 -11.86 -27.33
CA GLU A 25 18.79 -10.81 -27.20
C GLU A 25 19.26 -10.74 -25.73
N SER A 26 20.47 -11.24 -25.45
CA SER A 26 21.13 -11.22 -24.14
C SER A 26 20.40 -11.91 -22.96
N TRP A 27 21.12 -12.70 -22.18
CA TRP A 27 20.65 -13.19 -20.87
C TRP A 27 20.52 -12.09 -19.79
N GLU A 28 20.62 -10.81 -20.17
CA GLU A 28 20.32 -9.67 -19.29
C GLU A 28 18.88 -9.69 -18.73
N GLY A 29 17.94 -10.39 -19.37
CA GLY A 29 16.61 -10.62 -18.81
C GLY A 29 16.60 -11.43 -17.49
N GLY A 30 17.59 -12.33 -17.31
CA GLY A 30 17.77 -13.09 -16.08
C GLY A 30 18.23 -12.23 -14.91
N SER A 31 19.13 -11.26 -15.15
CA SER A 31 19.51 -10.25 -14.16
C SER A 31 18.36 -9.31 -13.84
N TYR A 32 17.60 -8.85 -14.84
CA TYR A 32 16.43 -7.97 -14.62
C TYR A 32 15.37 -8.61 -13.71
N LEU A 33 15.01 -9.88 -13.97
CA LEU A 33 14.03 -10.57 -13.13
C LEU A 33 14.59 -10.82 -11.71
N ALA A 34 15.85 -11.21 -11.58
CA ALA A 34 16.47 -11.42 -10.28
C ALA A 34 16.57 -10.12 -9.46
N GLU A 35 16.90 -9.01 -10.11
CA GLU A 35 16.99 -7.68 -9.49
C GLU A 35 15.62 -7.16 -9.08
N SER A 36 14.61 -7.25 -9.95
CA SER A 36 13.23 -6.85 -9.64
C SER A 36 12.63 -7.65 -8.47
N ILE A 37 12.86 -8.96 -8.40
CA ILE A 37 12.45 -9.79 -7.26
C ILE A 37 13.20 -9.38 -5.99
N SER A 38 14.50 -9.12 -6.07
CA SER A 38 15.32 -8.70 -4.93
C SER A 38 14.83 -7.36 -4.37
N GLU A 39 14.49 -6.41 -5.24
CA GLU A 39 13.93 -5.11 -4.88
C GLU A 39 12.55 -5.23 -4.25
N PHE A 40 11.67 -6.01 -4.88
CA PHE A 40 10.35 -6.33 -4.34
C PHE A 40 10.43 -6.91 -2.92
N LEU A 41 11.33 -7.87 -2.68
CA LEU A 41 11.53 -8.45 -1.35
C LEU A 41 12.01 -7.42 -0.31
N LYS A 42 12.87 -6.47 -0.70
CA LYS A 42 13.28 -5.37 0.19
C LYS A 42 12.10 -4.45 0.54
N HIS A 43 11.24 -4.16 -0.43
CA HIS A 43 10.03 -3.37 -0.18
C HIS A 43 9.04 -4.11 0.71
N LEU A 44 8.87 -5.43 0.54
CA LEU A 44 8.05 -6.23 1.46
C LEU A 44 8.59 -6.24 2.89
N GLN A 45 9.91 -6.33 3.08
CA GLN A 45 10.52 -6.20 4.40
C GLN A 45 10.24 -4.82 5.02
N TYR A 46 10.34 -3.75 4.22
CA TYR A 46 10.02 -2.40 4.67
C TYR A 46 8.55 -2.25 5.07
N ILE A 47 7.62 -2.81 4.30
CA ILE A 47 6.20 -2.87 4.64
C ILE A 47 5.97 -3.66 5.94
N GLY A 48 6.67 -4.79 6.12
CA GLY A 48 6.61 -5.57 7.35
C GLY A 48 6.99 -4.74 8.58
N ILE A 49 8.12 -4.04 8.52
CA ILE A 49 8.58 -3.13 9.60
C ILE A 49 7.54 -2.02 9.85
N PHE A 50 6.98 -1.44 8.79
CA PHE A 50 5.93 -0.43 8.91
C PHE A 50 4.71 -0.96 9.67
N ILE A 51 4.26 -2.17 9.36
CA ILE A 51 3.11 -2.81 10.02
C ILE A 51 3.43 -3.08 11.50
N GLU A 52 4.62 -3.60 11.81
CA GLU A 52 5.05 -3.87 13.19
C GLU A 52 5.08 -2.60 14.06
N GLN A 53 5.52 -1.47 13.49
CA GLN A 53 5.62 -0.20 14.21
C GLN A 53 4.26 0.47 14.46
N ASN A 54 3.31 0.31 13.54
CA ASN A 54 2.04 1.04 13.60
C ASN A 54 0.86 0.20 14.12
N GLY A 55 0.98 -1.14 14.07
CA GLY A 55 -0.09 -2.05 14.45
C GLY A 55 -1.38 -1.75 13.67
N THR A 56 -2.50 -1.64 14.39
CA THR A 56 -3.81 -1.28 13.80
C THR A 56 -4.09 0.23 13.79
N SER A 57 -3.19 1.06 14.31
CA SER A 57 -3.38 2.52 14.42
C SER A 57 -2.99 3.29 13.15
N ILE A 58 -3.03 2.62 11.99
CA ILE A 58 -2.59 3.15 10.71
C ILE A 58 -3.67 4.08 10.13
N ARG A 59 -3.28 5.26 9.65
CA ARG A 59 -4.17 6.18 8.92
C ARG A 59 -3.98 6.07 7.43
N LYS A 60 -4.97 6.54 6.67
CA LYS A 60 -4.89 6.56 5.20
C LYS A 60 -3.64 7.29 4.71
N ARG A 61 -3.37 8.45 5.29
CA ARG A 61 -2.19 9.27 4.97
C ARG A 61 -0.86 8.55 5.17
N ASP A 62 -0.80 7.64 6.15
CA ASP A 62 0.44 6.93 6.48
C ASP A 62 0.74 5.90 5.40
N ILE A 63 -0.30 5.27 4.84
CA ILE A 63 -0.20 4.33 3.72
C ILE A 63 0.07 5.08 2.41
N GLU A 64 -0.55 6.23 2.18
CA GLU A 64 -0.24 7.08 1.00
C GLU A 64 1.25 7.48 0.99
N ASN A 65 1.79 7.84 2.15
CA ASN A 65 3.22 8.13 2.31
C ASN A 65 4.09 6.89 2.11
N LEU A 66 3.63 5.71 2.57
CA LEU A 66 4.31 4.44 2.35
C LEU A 66 4.39 4.10 0.86
N VAL A 67 3.26 4.16 0.14
CA VAL A 67 3.18 3.96 -1.32
C VAL A 67 4.16 4.89 -2.01
N LYS A 68 4.07 6.20 -1.74
CA LYS A 68 4.98 7.19 -2.32
C LYS A 68 6.46 6.86 -2.06
N THR A 69 6.80 6.50 -0.83
CA THR A 69 8.19 6.17 -0.45
C THR A 69 8.72 4.95 -1.17
N ILE A 70 7.86 3.94 -1.40
CA ILE A 70 8.22 2.73 -2.12
C ILE A 70 8.35 3.06 -3.61
N SER A 71 7.37 3.75 -4.21
CA SER A 71 7.38 4.09 -5.63
C SER A 71 8.51 5.03 -6.04
N GLU A 72 9.01 5.88 -5.14
CA GLU A 72 10.19 6.70 -5.40
C GLU A 72 11.50 5.89 -5.44
N LYS A 73 11.48 4.67 -4.89
CA LYS A 73 12.66 3.80 -4.77
C LYS A 73 12.61 2.58 -5.69
N ASP A 74 11.41 2.16 -6.08
CA ASP A 74 11.18 1.00 -6.93
C ASP A 74 11.42 1.37 -8.40
N SER A 75 12.37 0.70 -9.02
CA SER A 75 12.76 0.92 -10.42
C SER A 75 11.90 0.12 -11.41
N TYR A 76 11.06 -0.79 -10.92
CA TYR A 76 10.38 -1.83 -11.68
C TYR A 76 8.86 -1.72 -11.66
N THR A 77 8.29 -1.00 -10.69
CA THR A 77 6.84 -0.92 -10.45
C THR A 77 6.40 0.51 -10.17
N ASP A 78 5.20 0.89 -10.65
CA ASP A 78 4.63 2.22 -10.42
C ASP A 78 3.81 2.33 -9.12
N GLY A 79 3.42 3.57 -8.78
CA GLY A 79 2.64 3.84 -7.58
C GLY A 79 1.24 3.25 -7.59
N ASP A 80 0.58 3.17 -8.74
CA ASP A 80 -0.76 2.61 -8.86
C ASP A 80 -0.74 1.11 -8.53
N SER A 81 0.28 0.40 -8.98
CA SER A 81 0.50 -1.02 -8.68
C SER A 81 0.76 -1.26 -7.19
N TRP A 82 1.57 -0.40 -6.55
CA TRP A 82 1.79 -0.44 -5.10
C TRP A 82 0.53 -0.08 -4.31
N GLU A 83 -0.26 0.89 -4.76
CA GLU A 83 -1.54 1.24 -4.16
C GLU A 83 -2.53 0.07 -4.23
N LEU A 84 -2.58 -0.65 -5.36
CA LEU A 84 -3.37 -1.86 -5.52
C LEU A 84 -2.91 -2.99 -4.60
N LEU A 85 -1.60 -3.22 -4.51
CA LEU A 85 -1.05 -4.25 -3.63
C LEU A 85 -1.33 -3.97 -2.15
N LEU A 86 -1.31 -2.69 -1.76
CA LEU A 86 -1.52 -2.25 -0.37
C LEU A 86 -2.99 -1.94 -0.01
N GLN A 87 -3.96 -2.26 -0.89
CA GLN A 87 -5.39 -2.11 -0.60
C GLN A 87 -5.87 -2.73 0.73
N PRO A 88 -5.35 -3.89 1.18
CA PRO A 88 -5.70 -4.42 2.49
C PRO A 88 -5.36 -3.46 3.64
N LEU A 89 -4.22 -2.75 3.57
CA LEU A 89 -3.86 -1.74 4.57
C LEU A 89 -4.82 -0.55 4.51
N PHE A 90 -5.21 -0.10 3.32
CA PHE A 90 -6.19 0.99 3.18
C PHE A 90 -7.53 0.63 3.82
N THR A 91 -7.95 -0.64 3.71
CA THR A 91 -9.15 -1.15 4.36
C THR A 91 -9.04 -1.09 5.88
N ILE A 92 -7.91 -1.54 6.44
CA ILE A 92 -7.64 -1.49 7.88
C ILE A 92 -7.63 -0.04 8.38
N ALA A 93 -6.94 0.86 7.67
CA ALA A 93 -6.87 2.27 8.03
C ALA A 93 -8.24 2.94 8.03
N LYS A 94 -9.08 2.62 7.04
CA LYS A 94 -10.45 3.12 6.99
C LYS A 94 -11.26 2.65 8.21
N GLN A 95 -11.17 1.36 8.57
CA GLN A 95 -11.85 0.82 9.75
C GLN A 95 -11.39 1.53 11.03
N TYR A 96 -10.09 1.68 11.22
CA TYR A 96 -9.52 2.40 12.36
C TYR A 96 -10.03 3.85 12.45
N GLU A 97 -9.98 4.60 11.33
CA GLU A 97 -10.45 5.99 11.30
C GLU A 97 -11.95 6.11 11.56
N ASP A 98 -12.76 5.18 11.04
CA ASP A 98 -14.22 5.19 11.23
C ASP A 98 -14.60 4.85 12.67
N GLU A 99 -13.94 3.86 13.28
CA GLU A 99 -14.08 3.58 14.72
C GLU A 99 -13.68 4.79 15.57
N MET A 100 -12.59 5.47 15.20
CA MET A 100 -12.12 6.62 15.95
C MET A 100 -13.09 7.80 15.85
N LYS A 101 -13.64 8.06 14.66
CA LYS A 101 -14.71 9.04 14.45
C LYS A 101 -15.92 8.73 15.33
N ALA A 102 -16.35 7.47 15.38
CA ALA A 102 -17.49 7.06 16.20
C ALA A 102 -17.23 7.27 17.70
N LYS A 103 -16.05 6.87 18.20
CA LYS A 103 -15.63 7.09 19.60
C LYS A 103 -15.62 8.57 19.96
N ILE A 104 -15.03 9.42 19.12
CA ILE A 104 -14.96 10.87 19.34
C ILE A 104 -16.37 11.49 19.29
N ALA A 105 -17.21 11.12 18.32
CA ALA A 105 -18.58 11.62 18.22
C ALA A 105 -19.40 11.31 19.48
N HIS A 106 -19.36 10.06 19.96
CA HIS A 106 -20.04 9.65 21.19
C HIS A 106 -19.56 10.44 22.42
N MET A 107 -18.25 10.69 22.54
CA MET A 107 -17.71 11.50 23.63
C MET A 107 -18.15 12.99 23.56
N LEU A 108 -18.30 13.53 22.35
CA LEU A 108 -18.83 14.89 22.16
C LEU A 108 -20.30 14.99 22.54
N GLU A 109 -21.11 13.98 22.22
CA GLU A 109 -22.52 13.89 22.63
C GLU A 109 -22.68 13.84 24.15
N GLN A 110 -21.71 13.25 24.85
CA GLN A 110 -21.61 13.28 26.32
C GLN A 110 -21.18 14.65 26.89
N GLY A 111 -20.88 15.64 26.05
CA GLY A 111 -20.43 16.97 26.47
C GLY A 111 -18.98 16.99 26.98
N LEU A 112 -18.17 15.98 26.67
CA LEU A 112 -16.78 15.93 27.10
C LEU A 112 -15.94 17.00 26.38
N LYS A 113 -15.06 17.65 27.15
CA LYS A 113 -14.12 18.63 26.61
C LYS A 113 -13.04 17.93 25.76
N MET A 114 -12.55 18.63 24.74
CA MET A 114 -11.53 18.13 23.80
C MET A 114 -10.25 17.61 24.51
N SER A 115 -9.81 18.25 25.60
CA SER A 115 -8.66 17.78 26.39
C SER A 115 -8.90 16.39 27.01
N VAL A 116 -10.11 16.16 27.53
CA VAL A 116 -10.50 14.88 28.11
C VAL A 116 -10.64 13.80 27.03
N ILE A 117 -11.15 14.17 25.85
CA ILE A 117 -11.23 13.27 24.71
C ILE A 117 -9.83 12.84 24.26
N SER A 118 -8.90 13.81 24.14
CA SER A 118 -7.49 13.59 23.79
C SER A 118 -6.81 12.59 24.73
N GLU A 119 -7.00 12.74 26.04
CA GLU A 119 -6.49 11.79 27.04
C GLU A 119 -7.12 10.40 26.87
N ARG A 120 -8.44 10.30 26.69
CA ARG A 120 -9.16 9.02 26.59
C ARG A 120 -8.83 8.22 25.33
N VAL A 121 -8.60 8.91 24.22
CA VAL A 121 -8.26 8.28 22.93
C VAL A 121 -6.75 8.20 22.71
N ASN A 122 -5.95 8.62 23.70
CA ASN A 122 -4.49 8.64 23.66
C ASN A 122 -3.92 9.28 22.38
N MET A 123 -4.47 10.44 22.00
CA MET A 123 -4.00 11.20 20.83
C MET A 123 -3.82 12.67 21.17
N PRO A 124 -2.91 13.39 20.50
CA PRO A 124 -2.77 14.82 20.65
C PRO A 124 -4.08 15.57 20.36
N THR A 125 -4.34 16.62 21.14
CA THR A 125 -5.50 17.51 20.98
C THR A 125 -5.69 18.00 19.55
N LYS A 126 -4.58 18.28 18.84
CA LYS A 126 -4.60 18.70 17.43
C LYS A 126 -5.24 17.65 16.53
N GLU A 127 -4.94 16.38 16.75
CA GLU A 127 -5.48 15.29 15.93
C GLU A 127 -6.96 15.05 16.24
N VAL A 128 -7.34 15.13 17.52
CA VAL A 128 -8.76 15.12 17.91
C VAL A 128 -9.53 16.26 17.21
N TYR A 129 -8.95 17.46 17.16
CA TYR A 129 -9.55 18.59 16.45
C TYR A 129 -9.75 18.32 14.94
N GLU A 130 -8.80 17.64 14.29
CA GLU A 130 -8.93 17.25 12.88
C GLU A 130 -10.14 16.32 12.67
N TYR A 131 -10.31 15.30 13.53
CA TYR A 131 -11.50 14.44 13.51
C TYR A 131 -12.79 15.23 13.75
N MET A 132 -12.81 16.13 14.74
CA MET A 132 -13.96 16.99 15.02
C MET A 132 -14.37 17.84 13.81
N LYS A 133 -13.39 18.39 13.07
CA LYS A 133 -13.64 19.19 11.86
C LYS A 133 -14.29 18.36 10.76
N VAL A 134 -13.86 17.11 10.58
CA VAL A 134 -14.45 16.18 9.63
C VAL A 134 -15.89 15.85 10.02
N LEU A 135 -16.14 15.53 11.30
CA LEU A 135 -17.48 15.23 11.82
C LEU A 135 -18.47 16.39 11.62
N LYS A 136 -18.04 17.64 11.89
CA LYS A 136 -18.87 18.83 11.65
C LYS A 136 -19.28 18.97 10.18
N ARG A 137 -18.33 18.81 9.26
CA ARG A 137 -18.58 18.88 7.81
C ARG A 137 -19.52 17.76 7.34
N GLN A 138 -19.46 16.58 7.95
CA GLN A 138 -20.37 15.47 7.63
C GLN A 138 -21.78 15.71 8.19
N GLY A 139 -21.88 16.34 9.38
CA GLY A 139 -23.15 16.73 9.97
C GLY A 139 -23.87 17.83 9.16
N GLU A 140 -23.15 18.83 8.65
CA GLU A 140 -23.72 19.89 7.79
C GLU A 140 -24.32 19.34 6.49
N LYS A 141 -23.68 18.31 5.89
CA LYS A 141 -24.17 17.66 4.66
C LYS A 141 -25.42 16.79 4.85
N ARG A 142 -25.84 16.47 6.09
CA ARG A 142 -27.08 15.71 6.35
C ARG A 142 -28.34 16.58 6.34
N TRP A 143 -28.19 17.92 6.31
CA TRP A 143 -29.31 18.88 6.41
C TRP A 143 -29.41 19.84 5.22
N THR A 144 -28.62 19.63 4.18
CA THR A 144 -28.68 20.31 2.87
C THR A 144 -29.06 19.32 1.79
#